data_AF-A0A0C3AE37-F1
#
_entry.id   AF-A0A0C3AE37-F1
#
_cell.length_a   1.000
_cell.length_b   1.000
_cell.length_c   1.000
_cell.angle_alpha   90.00
_cell.angle_beta   90.00
_cell.angle_gamma   90.00
#
_symmetry.space_group_name_H-M   'P 1'
#
loop_
_entity.id
_entity.type
_entity.pdbx_description
1 polymer ?
#
loop_
_entity_poly.entity_id
_entity_poly.type
_entity_poly.pdbx_seq_one_letter_code
_entity_poly.pdbx_strand_id
1 'polypeptide(L)'
;MYDHLNLNFGASGPGHASTLGLPSPPQTQQQQHAGPIHPPPPPPVNLAAANPAHPDCASGPSVNPLAVPGNATAAPAIAGAQPPLPGNPAPPPLDAQLIAQQAAELTALRTRLEQLETANEGAPPRVDVAPAPPAPPVLFAPPDVVTRAKEAALAVRDSDRKLSLPDIVPGFKANSLDIPIPPKVDDAFKSFRYVLYSSLTLASRIRAAHGEEDLVFNAQGGLTVKSLDWHNEKLISTVDWHAAARAAEERIGFHHGEARAEAFALHHKLVMDLGCSHNWEIAMEYDIQQREVVALNPSHDLSSLDLAALTIIATHPVSHNTTPSSSLPKRSAPAESSAQFPRKHFRSHCFWCGGSDHFPADCKAEVTISGKPTAKLAPSAKTSAITVPTSMVAVSVGSPAMALEAAKSMPDPRRVVTPLDPD
;
A
#
# COMPACT_ATOMS: atom_id res chain seq x y z
N MET A 1 -41.00 -50.39 -0.79
CA MET A 1 -42.07 -49.51 -1.30
C MET A 1 -41.34 -48.43 -2.07
N TYR A 2 -40.98 -48.70 -3.34
CA TYR A 2 -41.68 -48.24 -4.57
C TYR A 2 -41.95 -46.73 -4.48
N ASP A 3 -41.30 -45.86 -5.26
CA ASP A 3 -41.27 -45.89 -6.73
C ASP A 3 -39.96 -45.39 -7.37
N HIS A 4 -39.57 -46.10 -8.42
CA HIS A 4 -38.67 -45.66 -9.48
C HIS A 4 -39.48 -44.84 -10.50
N LEU A 5 -39.07 -43.61 -10.81
CA LEU A 5 -39.46 -42.95 -12.05
C LEU A 5 -38.28 -42.90 -13.01
N ASN A 6 -38.46 -43.71 -14.04
CA ASN A 6 -37.62 -43.90 -15.21
C ASN A 6 -38.12 -42.89 -16.27
N LEU A 7 -37.29 -41.94 -16.69
CA LEU A 7 -37.58 -41.11 -17.86
C LEU A 7 -36.44 -41.21 -18.86
N ASN A 8 -36.83 -41.86 -19.95
CA ASN A 8 -36.11 -42.19 -21.15
C ASN A 8 -36.31 -41.02 -22.13
N PHE A 9 -35.23 -40.42 -22.63
CA PHE A 9 -35.32 -39.53 -23.80
C PHE A 9 -34.36 -40.01 -24.88
N GLY A 10 -34.98 -40.30 -26.02
CA GLY A 10 -34.40 -40.99 -27.14
C GLY A 10 -33.38 -40.16 -27.90
N ALA A 11 -32.43 -40.90 -28.48
CA ALA A 11 -31.52 -40.46 -29.50
C ALA A 11 -32.26 -39.98 -30.76
N SER A 12 -31.74 -38.92 -31.37
CA SER A 12 -31.94 -38.62 -32.79
C SER A 12 -30.61 -38.13 -33.34
N GLY A 13 -30.14 -38.85 -34.36
CA GLY A 13 -28.83 -38.71 -34.99
C GLY A 13 -28.73 -37.56 -36.00
N PRO A 14 -27.63 -37.54 -36.79
CA PRO A 14 -27.01 -36.31 -37.29
C PRO A 14 -27.44 -35.90 -38.69
N GLY A 15 -27.41 -34.60 -38.97
CA GLY A 15 -27.64 -33.99 -40.28
C GLY A 15 -26.42 -33.19 -40.76
N HIS A 16 -26.03 -33.45 -42.00
CA HIS A 16 -24.86 -32.96 -42.73
C HIS A 16 -24.79 -31.44 -43.03
N ALA A 17 -23.55 -30.94 -43.08
CA ALA A 17 -22.91 -30.05 -44.07
C ALA A 17 -23.61 -28.78 -44.61
N SER A 18 -22.92 -27.63 -44.46
CA SER A 18 -22.72 -26.51 -45.43
C SER A 18 -21.87 -25.46 -44.69
N THR A 19 -20.58 -25.21 -44.97
CA THR A 19 -19.92 -24.55 -46.12
C THR A 19 -20.44 -23.13 -46.45
N LEU A 20 -19.49 -22.18 -46.43
CA LEU A 20 -19.46 -20.83 -47.03
C LEU A 20 -19.94 -19.63 -46.18
N GLY A 21 -19.06 -18.63 -46.08
CA GLY A 21 -19.46 -17.23 -45.93
C GLY A 21 -18.62 -16.38 -44.97
N LEU A 22 -17.40 -16.01 -45.36
CA LEU A 22 -16.67 -14.87 -44.79
C LEU A 22 -17.36 -13.55 -45.17
N PRO A 23 -17.64 -12.63 -44.24
CA PRO A 23 -17.88 -11.24 -44.58
C PRO A 23 -16.62 -10.39 -44.32
N SER A 24 -16.16 -9.74 -45.38
CA SER A 24 -15.14 -8.68 -45.37
C SER A 24 -15.59 -7.46 -44.54
N PRO A 25 -14.66 -6.72 -43.90
CA PRO A 25 -14.99 -5.51 -43.17
C PRO A 25 -15.18 -4.30 -44.10
N PRO A 26 -16.08 -3.35 -43.75
CA PRO A 26 -16.26 -2.13 -44.52
C PRO A 26 -15.13 -1.12 -44.26
N GLN A 27 -14.54 -0.63 -45.35
CA GLN A 27 -13.72 0.59 -45.41
C GLN A 27 -14.59 1.85 -45.43
N THR A 28 -13.92 2.99 -45.20
CA THR A 28 -14.35 4.41 -45.20
C THR A 28 -14.81 4.90 -43.82
N GLN A 29 -14.36 6.05 -43.31
CA GLN A 29 -14.06 7.31 -43.99
C GLN A 29 -13.08 8.14 -43.12
N GLN A 30 -11.97 8.59 -43.72
CA GLN A 30 -10.98 9.46 -43.09
C GLN A 30 -11.49 10.90 -43.15
N GLN A 31 -12.01 11.40 -42.03
CA GLN A 31 -12.50 12.78 -41.91
C GLN A 31 -11.34 13.69 -41.48
N GLN A 32 -10.88 14.54 -42.41
CA GLN A 32 -9.91 15.59 -42.13
C GLN A 32 -10.61 16.71 -41.32
N HIS A 33 -10.29 16.82 -40.04
CA HIS A 33 -10.64 17.99 -39.24
C HIS A 33 -9.46 18.96 -39.17
N ALA A 34 -9.72 20.18 -39.62
CA ALA A 34 -8.86 21.34 -39.47
C ALA A 34 -8.58 21.62 -37.98
N GLY A 35 -7.31 21.80 -37.64
CA GLY A 35 -6.87 22.10 -36.28
C GLY A 35 -7.24 23.52 -35.83
N PRO A 36 -7.57 23.72 -34.54
CA PRO A 36 -7.72 25.05 -33.97
C PRO A 36 -6.34 25.68 -33.73
N ILE A 37 -6.23 26.94 -34.13
CA ILE A 37 -5.09 27.83 -33.88
C ILE A 37 -4.99 28.07 -32.37
N HIS A 38 -3.92 27.60 -31.74
CA HIS A 38 -3.59 27.92 -30.35
C HIS A 38 -3.07 29.37 -30.25
N PRO A 39 -3.60 30.20 -29.34
CA PRO A 39 -2.94 31.46 -28.98
C PRO A 39 -1.65 31.20 -28.18
N PRO A 40 -0.66 32.12 -28.25
CA PRO A 40 0.63 31.95 -27.57
C PRO A 40 0.49 31.94 -26.04
N PRO A 41 1.39 31.23 -25.32
CA PRO A 41 1.37 31.16 -23.87
C PRO A 41 1.67 32.54 -23.24
N PRO A 42 1.02 32.90 -22.12
CA PRO A 42 1.36 34.10 -21.38
C PRO A 42 2.76 33.99 -20.74
N PRO A 43 3.46 35.13 -20.55
CA PRO A 43 4.78 35.15 -19.93
C PRO A 43 4.73 34.69 -18.46
N PRO A 44 5.84 34.15 -17.92
CA PRO A 44 5.89 33.63 -16.56
C PRO A 44 5.66 34.74 -15.54
N VAL A 45 4.60 34.58 -14.73
CA VAL A 45 4.34 35.40 -13.55
C VAL A 45 5.35 35.00 -12.48
N ASN A 46 6.21 35.95 -12.13
CA ASN A 46 7.22 35.81 -11.09
C ASN A 46 6.54 35.90 -9.71
N LEU A 47 6.07 34.76 -9.18
CA LEU A 47 5.49 34.64 -7.85
C LEU A 47 6.63 34.54 -6.82
N ALA A 48 7.03 35.69 -6.29
CA ALA A 48 7.77 35.76 -5.04
C ALA A 48 6.89 35.18 -3.92
N ALA A 49 7.29 34.03 -3.39
CA ALA A 49 6.61 33.34 -2.31
C ALA A 49 6.66 34.16 -1.01
N ALA A 50 5.52 34.73 -0.63
CA ALA A 50 5.21 35.07 0.74
C ALA A 50 4.75 33.79 1.46
N ASN A 51 5.43 33.42 2.55
CA ASN A 51 5.01 32.36 3.47
C ASN A 51 3.60 32.64 4.01
N PRO A 52 2.65 31.69 3.93
CA PRO A 52 1.50 31.69 4.81
C PRO A 52 1.84 30.92 6.09
N ALA A 53 1.62 31.60 7.22
CA ALA A 53 1.66 31.03 8.54
C ALA A 53 0.64 29.89 8.69
N HIS A 54 1.07 28.84 9.37
CA HIS A 54 0.25 27.76 9.92
C HIS A 54 -0.96 28.31 10.70
N PRO A 55 -2.17 27.75 10.57
CA PRO A 55 -3.16 27.83 11.63
C PRO A 55 -2.87 26.71 12.64
N ASP A 56 -2.54 27.10 13.86
CA ASP A 56 -2.51 26.24 15.03
C ASP A 56 -3.91 25.67 15.29
N CYS A 57 -4.02 24.33 15.31
CA CYS A 57 -5.10 23.64 16.01
C CYS A 57 -4.90 23.81 17.51
N ALA A 58 -5.31 24.97 18.02
CA ALA A 58 -5.36 25.25 19.45
C ALA A 58 -6.53 24.50 20.08
N SER A 59 -6.18 23.68 21.06
CA SER A 59 -7.06 23.07 22.06
C SER A 59 -8.03 24.10 22.64
N GLY A 60 -9.32 23.89 22.43
CA GLY A 60 -10.37 24.68 23.08
C GLY A 60 -10.51 24.32 24.57
N PRO A 61 -10.74 25.29 25.47
CA PRO A 61 -11.00 25.02 26.87
C PRO A 61 -12.42 24.48 27.08
N SER A 62 -12.51 23.44 27.90
CA SER A 62 -13.74 22.90 28.48
C SER A 62 -14.54 23.99 29.20
N VAL A 63 -15.69 24.37 28.65
CA VAL A 63 -16.67 25.23 29.32
C VAL A 63 -17.71 24.33 29.99
N ASN A 64 -17.79 24.44 31.32
CA ASN A 64 -18.85 23.84 32.13
C ASN A 64 -20.24 24.30 31.66
N PRO A 65 -21.27 23.42 31.68
CA PRO A 65 -22.64 23.85 31.45
C PRO A 65 -23.18 24.56 32.70
N LEU A 66 -23.50 25.85 32.55
CA LEU A 66 -24.33 26.58 33.50
C LEU A 66 -25.77 26.04 33.44
N ALA A 67 -26.30 25.73 34.61
CA ALA A 67 -27.69 25.47 34.87
C ALA A 67 -28.57 26.64 34.40
N VAL A 68 -29.62 26.32 33.64
CA VAL A 68 -30.74 27.24 33.36
C VAL A 68 -31.90 26.86 34.28
N PRO A 69 -32.46 27.80 35.06
CA PRO A 69 -33.60 27.55 35.92
C PRO A 69 -34.90 27.53 35.11
N GLY A 70 -35.85 26.74 35.60
CA GLY A 70 -37.10 26.43 34.93
C GLY A 70 -37.99 27.64 34.63
N ASN A 71 -38.83 27.45 33.61
CA ASN A 71 -40.05 28.21 33.49
C ASN A 71 -41.19 27.24 33.15
N ALA A 72 -42.03 27.00 34.15
CA ALA A 72 -43.29 26.31 33.99
C ALA A 72 -44.26 27.26 33.29
N THR A 73 -44.80 26.85 32.16
CA THR A 73 -46.02 27.46 31.62
C THR A 73 -46.92 26.34 31.11
N ALA A 74 -48.00 26.15 31.85
CA ALA A 74 -49.08 25.22 31.56
C ALA A 74 -49.76 25.59 30.24
N ALA A 75 -50.10 24.57 29.45
CA ALA A 75 -51.06 24.66 28.35
C ALA A 75 -51.98 23.42 28.38
N PRO A 76 -53.25 23.57 27.96
CA PRO A 76 -54.34 22.76 28.47
C PRO A 76 -54.51 21.44 27.73
N ALA A 77 -55.00 20.44 28.47
CA ALA A 77 -55.51 19.19 27.95
C ALA A 77 -56.78 19.46 27.11
N ILE A 78 -56.68 19.21 25.80
CA ILE A 78 -57.83 19.02 24.93
C ILE A 78 -57.91 17.52 24.63
N ALA A 79 -58.82 16.87 25.34
CA ALA A 79 -59.25 15.50 25.06
C ALA A 79 -60.08 15.50 23.77
N GLY A 80 -59.47 15.12 22.65
CA GLY A 80 -60.14 14.82 21.40
C GLY A 80 -60.00 13.34 21.10
N ALA A 81 -61.07 12.57 21.28
CA ALA A 81 -61.17 11.18 20.87
C ALA A 81 -61.02 11.07 19.35
N GLN A 82 -59.92 10.48 18.90
CA GLN A 82 -59.67 10.19 17.49
C GLN A 82 -60.26 8.81 17.14
N PRO A 83 -61.16 8.70 16.13
CA PRO A 83 -61.73 7.42 15.73
C PRO A 83 -60.68 6.51 15.08
N PRO A 84 -60.82 5.17 15.19
CA PRO A 84 -59.86 4.21 14.65
C PRO A 84 -59.84 4.29 13.12
N LEU A 85 -58.66 4.60 12.56
CA LEU A 85 -58.43 4.53 11.12
C LEU A 85 -58.45 3.06 10.66
N PRO A 86 -59.08 2.76 9.50
CA PRO A 86 -59.07 1.44 8.90
C PRO A 86 -57.63 1.03 8.53
N GLY A 87 -57.26 -0.20 8.92
CA GLY A 87 -55.93 -0.74 8.76
C GLY A 87 -55.46 -0.77 7.30
N ASN A 88 -54.35 -0.08 7.04
CA ASN A 88 -53.61 -0.25 5.80
C ASN A 88 -52.98 -1.65 5.77
N PRO A 89 -53.14 -2.42 4.67
CA PRO A 89 -52.46 -3.70 4.52
C PRO A 89 -50.95 -3.49 4.55
N ALA A 90 -50.26 -4.31 5.35
CA ALA A 90 -48.81 -4.27 5.48
C ALA A 90 -48.16 -4.44 4.09
N PRO A 91 -47.19 -3.60 3.71
CA PRO A 91 -46.48 -3.76 2.46
C PRO A 91 -45.76 -5.14 2.45
N PRO A 92 -45.81 -5.88 1.33
CA PRO A 92 -45.11 -7.15 1.23
C PRO A 92 -43.60 -6.93 1.40
N PRO A 93 -42.89 -7.82 2.12
CA PRO A 93 -41.46 -7.67 2.37
C PRO A 93 -40.71 -7.79 1.05
N LEU A 94 -40.16 -6.67 0.57
CA LEU A 94 -39.32 -6.60 -0.64
C LEU A 94 -38.12 -7.54 -0.58
N ASP A 95 -37.67 -7.88 0.63
CA ASP A 95 -36.50 -8.72 0.88
C ASP A 95 -36.67 -10.15 0.38
N ALA A 96 -37.90 -10.68 0.32
CA ALA A 96 -38.14 -12.06 -0.10
C ALA A 96 -37.81 -12.29 -1.59
N GLN A 97 -38.04 -11.29 -2.46
CA GLN A 97 -37.70 -11.39 -3.88
C GLN A 97 -36.19 -11.31 -4.12
N LEU A 98 -35.49 -10.43 -3.40
CA LEU A 98 -34.05 -10.30 -3.51
C LEU A 98 -33.33 -11.58 -3.07
N ILE A 99 -33.77 -12.17 -1.96
CA ILE A 99 -33.22 -13.45 -1.45
C ILE A 99 -33.48 -14.58 -2.45
N ALA A 100 -34.67 -14.66 -3.05
CA ALA A 100 -34.98 -15.65 -4.07
C ALA A 100 -34.10 -15.49 -5.33
N GLN A 101 -33.81 -14.25 -5.74
CA GLN A 101 -32.94 -13.97 -6.89
C GLN A 101 -31.49 -14.41 -6.61
N GLN A 102 -30.93 -14.07 -5.46
CA GLN A 102 -29.58 -14.48 -5.08
C GLN A 102 -29.43 -16.01 -4.98
N ALA A 103 -30.46 -16.70 -4.46
CA ALA A 103 -30.47 -18.16 -4.40
C ALA A 103 -30.48 -18.82 -5.80
N ALA A 104 -31.19 -18.22 -6.75
CA ALA A 104 -31.22 -18.68 -8.14
C ALA A 104 -29.85 -18.48 -8.83
N GLU A 105 -29.19 -17.34 -8.63
CA GLU A 105 -27.86 -17.07 -9.21
C GLU A 105 -26.77 -18.01 -8.66
N LEU A 106 -26.76 -18.25 -7.34
CA LEU A 106 -25.83 -19.20 -6.74
C LEU A 106 -26.04 -20.63 -7.27
N THR A 107 -27.28 -21.02 -7.52
CA THR A 107 -27.59 -22.33 -8.10
C THR A 107 -27.08 -22.43 -9.54
N ALA A 108 -27.30 -21.39 -10.35
CA ALA A 108 -26.80 -21.34 -11.74
C ALA A 108 -25.27 -21.41 -11.82
N LEU A 109 -24.55 -20.73 -10.91
CA LEU A 109 -23.08 -20.78 -10.86
C LEU A 109 -22.55 -22.16 -10.50
N ARG A 110 -23.19 -22.86 -9.54
CA ARG A 110 -22.83 -24.24 -9.19
C ARG A 110 -23.00 -25.19 -10.36
N THR A 111 -24.12 -25.11 -11.07
CA THR A 111 -24.35 -25.93 -12.27
C THR A 111 -23.32 -25.65 -13.36
N ARG A 112 -22.89 -24.40 -13.53
CA ARG A 112 -21.85 -24.05 -14.52
C ARG A 112 -20.48 -24.60 -14.16
N LEU A 113 -20.12 -24.66 -12.87
CA LEU A 113 -18.87 -25.29 -12.41
C LEU A 113 -18.87 -26.79 -12.68
N GLU A 114 -19.97 -27.48 -12.37
CA GLU A 114 -20.11 -28.92 -12.62
C GLU A 114 -20.07 -29.26 -14.13
N GLN A 115 -20.61 -28.39 -14.98
CA GLN A 115 -20.46 -28.48 -16.44
C GLN A 115 -19.02 -28.31 -16.91
N LEU A 116 -18.24 -27.44 -16.27
CA LEU A 116 -16.83 -27.26 -16.61
C LEU A 116 -15.96 -28.43 -16.14
N GLU A 117 -16.27 -29.01 -14.98
CA GLU A 117 -15.59 -30.22 -14.48
C GLU A 117 -15.85 -31.42 -15.40
N THR A 118 -17.10 -31.64 -15.80
CA THR A 118 -17.46 -32.72 -16.75
C THR A 118 -16.91 -32.49 -18.16
N ALA A 119 -16.82 -31.24 -18.62
CA ALA A 119 -16.18 -30.92 -19.91
C ALA A 119 -14.66 -31.17 -19.91
N ASN A 120 -14.00 -31.07 -18.75
CA ASN A 120 -12.56 -31.28 -18.62
C ASN A 120 -12.18 -32.77 -18.61
N GLU A 121 -13.09 -33.66 -18.18
CA GLU A 121 -12.86 -35.12 -18.23
C GLU A 121 -12.91 -35.70 -19.65
N GLY A 122 -13.39 -34.94 -20.65
CA GLY A 122 -13.44 -35.34 -22.05
C GLY A 122 -12.17 -35.07 -22.86
N ALA A 123 -11.13 -34.49 -22.26
CA ALA A 123 -9.86 -34.27 -22.96
C ALA A 123 -9.20 -35.62 -23.28
N PRO A 124 -8.81 -35.88 -24.54
CA PRO A 124 -8.17 -37.14 -24.92
C PRO A 124 -6.92 -37.37 -24.06
N PRO A 125 -6.62 -38.61 -23.68
CA PRO A 125 -5.45 -38.92 -22.87
C PRO A 125 -4.22 -38.30 -23.53
N ARG A 126 -3.59 -37.36 -22.82
CA ARG A 126 -2.27 -36.86 -23.19
C ARG A 126 -1.40 -38.09 -23.33
N VAL A 127 -0.90 -38.31 -24.54
CA VAL A 127 0.09 -39.35 -24.81
C VAL A 127 1.25 -39.08 -23.86
N ASP A 128 1.40 -39.95 -22.86
CA ASP A 128 2.49 -39.96 -21.91
C ASP A 128 3.80 -40.14 -22.65
N VAL A 129 4.40 -39.03 -23.09
CA VAL A 129 5.84 -39.00 -23.34
C VAL A 129 6.47 -39.09 -21.96
N ALA A 130 6.86 -40.31 -21.59
CA ALA A 130 7.55 -40.62 -20.35
C ALA A 130 8.60 -39.54 -20.05
N PRO A 131 8.44 -38.75 -18.98
CA PRO A 131 9.45 -37.79 -18.57
C PRO A 131 10.74 -38.56 -18.34
N ALA A 132 11.82 -38.14 -19.01
CA ALA A 132 13.14 -38.64 -18.70
C ALA A 132 13.34 -38.54 -17.17
N PRO A 133 13.85 -39.60 -16.52
CA PRO A 133 13.98 -39.64 -15.07
C PRO A 133 14.72 -38.37 -14.62
N PRO A 134 14.18 -37.64 -13.62
CA PRO A 134 14.80 -36.42 -13.15
C PRO A 134 16.23 -36.75 -12.72
N ALA A 135 17.20 -36.14 -13.40
CA ALA A 135 18.59 -36.26 -13.03
C ALA A 135 18.71 -35.88 -11.54
N PRO A 136 19.40 -36.68 -10.72
CA PRO A 136 19.54 -36.40 -9.30
C PRO A 136 20.10 -34.98 -9.13
N PRO A 137 19.54 -34.16 -8.21
CA PRO A 137 20.01 -32.81 -7.99
C PRO A 137 21.50 -32.85 -7.66
N VAL A 138 22.30 -32.36 -8.59
CA VAL A 138 23.75 -32.27 -8.43
C VAL A 138 24.02 -31.15 -7.44
N LEU A 139 24.20 -31.49 -6.16
CA LEU A 139 24.46 -30.55 -5.07
C LEU A 139 25.86 -29.92 -5.13
N PHE A 140 26.73 -30.42 -6.02
CA PHE A 140 28.11 -29.97 -6.15
C PHE A 140 28.41 -29.55 -7.58
N ALA A 141 28.56 -28.24 -7.78
CA ALA A 141 29.07 -27.73 -9.04
C ALA A 141 30.52 -28.23 -9.25
N PRO A 142 30.90 -28.65 -10.47
CA PRO A 142 32.28 -28.99 -10.78
C PRO A 142 33.21 -27.83 -10.42
N PRO A 143 34.42 -28.09 -9.89
CA PRO A 143 35.36 -27.06 -9.45
C PRO A 143 35.69 -26.03 -10.55
N ASP A 144 35.67 -26.45 -11.81
CA ASP A 144 35.90 -25.58 -12.97
C ASP A 144 34.79 -24.53 -13.15
N VAL A 145 33.53 -24.90 -12.83
CA VAL A 145 32.38 -23.98 -12.87
C VAL A 145 32.48 -22.96 -11.75
N VAL A 146 32.88 -23.39 -10.55
CA VAL A 146 33.13 -22.49 -9.41
C VAL A 146 34.26 -21.51 -9.72
N THR A 147 35.35 -21.99 -10.32
CA THR A 147 36.51 -21.16 -10.67
C THR A 147 36.13 -20.12 -11.73
N ARG A 148 35.41 -20.53 -12.79
CA ARG A 148 34.92 -19.61 -13.83
C ARG A 148 33.94 -18.57 -13.29
N ALA A 149 33.04 -18.97 -12.38
CA ALA A 149 32.13 -18.04 -11.72
C ALA A 149 32.88 -17.03 -10.84
N LYS A 150 33.95 -17.47 -10.17
CA LYS A 150 34.80 -16.61 -9.33
C LYS A 150 35.60 -15.61 -10.17
N GLU A 151 36.15 -16.03 -11.30
CA GLU A 151 36.84 -15.16 -12.26
C GLU A 151 35.86 -14.14 -12.89
N ALA A 152 34.66 -14.58 -13.28
CA ALA A 152 33.63 -13.68 -13.80
C ALA A 152 33.20 -12.63 -12.76
N ALA A 153 33.05 -13.03 -11.49
CA ALA A 153 32.73 -12.09 -10.41
C ALA A 153 33.85 -11.06 -10.15
N LEU A 154 35.12 -11.47 -10.29
CA LEU A 154 36.26 -10.55 -10.17
C LEU A 154 36.33 -9.58 -11.36
N ALA A 155 36.06 -10.04 -12.58
CA ALA A 155 36.01 -9.18 -13.76
C ALA A 155 34.92 -8.10 -13.68
N VAL A 156 33.79 -8.40 -13.02
CA VAL A 156 32.74 -7.41 -12.74
C VAL A 156 33.18 -6.39 -11.70
N ARG A 157 33.91 -6.80 -10.65
CA ARG A 157 34.42 -5.88 -9.61
C ARG A 157 35.48 -4.91 -10.11
N ASP A 158 36.33 -5.30 -11.06
CA ASP A 158 37.33 -4.36 -11.62
C ASP A 158 36.70 -3.27 -12.51
N SER A 159 35.43 -3.44 -12.90
CA SER A 159 34.64 -2.39 -13.55
C SER A 159 33.90 -1.46 -12.57
N ASP A 160 34.08 -1.63 -11.25
CA ASP A 160 33.73 -0.62 -10.24
C ASP A 160 34.62 0.61 -10.45
N ARG A 161 34.26 1.42 -11.44
CA ARG A 161 34.62 2.83 -11.51
C ARG A 161 34.35 3.36 -10.12
N LYS A 162 35.40 3.76 -9.40
CA LYS A 162 35.32 4.43 -8.10
C LYS A 162 34.08 5.31 -8.13
N LEU A 163 33.03 4.90 -7.42
CA LEU A 163 31.81 5.67 -7.29
C LEU A 163 32.24 6.92 -6.54
N SER A 164 32.61 7.97 -7.29
CA SER A 164 32.94 9.25 -6.72
C SER A 164 31.66 9.74 -6.10
N LEU A 165 31.61 9.72 -4.77
CA LEU A 165 30.53 10.34 -4.03
C LEU A 165 30.42 11.79 -4.52
N PRO A 166 29.22 12.27 -4.88
CA PRO A 166 29.04 13.67 -5.25
C PRO A 166 29.51 14.58 -4.10
N ASP A 167 30.08 15.73 -4.45
CA ASP A 167 30.56 16.69 -3.45
C ASP A 167 29.41 17.13 -2.51
N ILE A 168 29.72 17.26 -1.23
CA ILE A 168 28.76 17.72 -0.22
C ILE A 168 28.50 19.21 -0.47
N VAL A 169 27.27 19.56 -0.85
CA VAL A 169 26.82 20.95 -1.00
C VAL A 169 26.30 21.46 0.35
N PRO A 170 27.00 22.40 1.04
CA PRO A 170 26.51 22.93 2.31
C PRO A 170 25.14 23.58 2.16
N GLY A 171 24.19 23.20 3.01
CA GLY A 171 22.81 23.71 3.00
C GLY A 171 21.85 22.94 2.10
N PHE A 172 22.31 22.00 1.27
CA PHE A 172 21.43 21.13 0.51
C PHE A 172 20.72 20.15 1.45
N LYS A 173 19.38 20.14 1.40
CA LYS A 173 18.53 19.16 2.07
C LYS A 173 17.80 18.39 0.99
N ALA A 174 18.11 17.11 0.84
CA ALA A 174 17.37 16.24 -0.06
C ALA A 174 15.91 16.20 0.39
N ASN A 175 14.99 16.49 -0.51
CA ASN A 175 13.57 16.32 -0.24
C ASN A 175 13.29 14.82 -0.21
N SER A 176 12.85 14.30 0.94
CA SER A 176 12.53 12.88 1.10
C SER A 176 11.39 12.44 0.17
N LEU A 177 10.58 13.38 -0.31
CA LEU A 177 9.53 13.09 -1.28
C LEU A 177 10.08 12.83 -2.69
N ASP A 178 11.29 13.32 -2.99
CA ASP A 178 11.84 13.22 -4.34
C ASP A 178 12.01 11.75 -4.68
N ILE A 179 12.90 10.99 -4.02
CA ILE A 179 13.22 9.55 -4.21
C ILE A 179 12.81 9.05 -5.62
N PRO A 180 12.66 7.78 -5.97
CA PRO A 180 11.80 7.47 -7.11
C PRO A 180 10.65 6.59 -6.66
N ILE A 181 9.55 6.58 -7.39
CA ILE A 181 8.55 5.53 -7.22
C ILE A 181 9.10 4.30 -7.95
N PRO A 182 9.07 3.11 -7.31
CA PRO A 182 9.56 1.89 -7.95
C PRO A 182 8.88 1.68 -9.31
N PRO A 183 9.61 1.32 -10.39
CA PRO A 183 9.04 1.20 -11.73
C PRO A 183 7.80 0.30 -11.79
N LYS A 184 7.79 -0.79 -11.02
CA LYS A 184 6.63 -1.70 -10.90
C LYS A 184 5.38 -1.02 -10.34
N VAL A 185 5.54 -0.11 -9.38
CA VAL A 185 4.43 0.64 -8.79
C VAL A 185 3.95 1.73 -9.75
N ASP A 186 4.88 2.40 -10.44
CA ASP A 186 4.55 3.36 -11.49
C ASP A 186 3.80 2.69 -12.67
N ASP A 187 4.19 1.48 -13.06
CA ASP A 187 3.48 0.70 -14.08
C ASP A 187 2.09 0.24 -13.62
N ALA A 188 1.91 -0.03 -12.33
CA ALA A 188 0.59 -0.29 -11.76
C ALA A 188 -0.31 0.95 -11.85
N PHE A 189 0.23 2.15 -11.58
CA PHE A 189 -0.50 3.39 -11.85
C PHE A 189 -0.83 3.53 -13.33
N LYS A 190 0.13 3.39 -14.25
CA LYS A 190 -0.11 3.48 -15.71
C LYS A 190 -1.24 2.57 -16.18
N SER A 191 -1.26 1.34 -15.68
CA SER A 191 -2.27 0.33 -16.04
C SER A 191 -3.57 0.44 -15.24
N PHE A 192 -3.71 1.48 -14.42
CA PHE A 192 -4.86 1.71 -13.53
C PHE A 192 -5.19 0.48 -12.66
N ARG A 193 -4.15 -0.23 -12.20
CA ARG A 193 -4.26 -1.38 -11.30
C ARG A 193 -4.24 -0.92 -9.85
N TYR A 194 -4.71 -1.79 -8.96
CA TYR A 194 -4.63 -1.56 -7.53
C TYR A 194 -3.19 -1.37 -7.05
N VAL A 195 -2.95 -0.29 -6.29
CA VAL A 195 -1.64 0.07 -5.74
C VAL A 195 -1.73 0.11 -4.21
N LEU A 196 -0.88 -0.66 -3.52
CA LEU A 196 -0.80 -0.60 -2.06
C LEU A 196 -0.14 0.71 -1.61
N TYR A 197 -0.76 1.43 -0.68
CA TYR A 197 -0.18 2.68 -0.16
C TYR A 197 1.06 2.41 0.70
N SER A 198 1.14 1.23 1.32
CA SER A 198 2.35 0.76 2.01
C SER A 198 3.58 0.72 1.09
N SER A 199 3.40 0.52 -0.22
CA SER A 199 4.48 0.54 -1.23
C SER A 199 4.94 1.95 -1.61
N LEU A 200 4.13 2.96 -1.32
CA LEU A 200 4.42 4.38 -1.59
C LEU A 200 5.06 5.10 -0.40
N THR A 201 5.09 4.45 0.77
CA THR A 201 5.74 5.00 1.95
C THR A 201 7.23 5.25 1.71
N LEU A 202 7.78 6.25 2.39
CA LEU A 202 9.18 6.63 2.28
C LEU A 202 10.11 5.44 2.51
N ALA A 203 9.84 4.64 3.54
CA ALA A 203 10.63 3.46 3.87
C ALA A 203 10.62 2.42 2.73
N SER A 204 9.44 2.17 2.13
CA SER A 204 9.33 1.23 1.00
C SER A 204 10.05 1.73 -0.25
N ARG A 205 9.94 3.04 -0.55
CA ARG A 205 10.66 3.65 -1.68
C ARG A 205 12.17 3.62 -1.50
N ILE A 206 12.67 3.84 -0.29
CA ILE A 206 14.11 3.70 0.04
C ILE A 206 14.57 2.26 -0.17
N ARG A 207 13.86 1.26 0.37
CA ARG A 207 14.22 -0.16 0.18
C ARG A 207 14.28 -0.53 -1.30
N ALA A 208 13.26 -0.14 -2.06
CA ALA A 208 13.24 -0.39 -3.51
C ALA A 208 14.39 0.31 -4.25
N ALA A 209 14.76 1.54 -3.87
CA ALA A 209 15.91 2.24 -4.45
C ALA A 209 17.25 1.55 -4.16
N HIS A 210 17.34 0.82 -3.04
CA HIS A 210 18.48 -0.04 -2.72
C HIS A 210 18.45 -1.40 -3.43
N GLY A 211 17.44 -1.68 -4.24
CA GLY A 211 17.25 -3.00 -4.85
C GLY A 211 16.78 -4.07 -3.85
N GLU A 212 16.38 -3.66 -2.65
CA GLU A 212 15.74 -4.53 -1.65
C GLU A 212 14.25 -4.67 -2.01
N GLU A 213 13.98 -5.32 -3.14
CA GLU A 213 12.66 -5.84 -3.39
C GLU A 213 12.42 -7.04 -2.47
N ASP A 214 11.25 -7.15 -1.84
CA ASP A 214 10.89 -8.30 -1.01
C ASP A 214 10.82 -9.55 -1.91
N LEU A 215 11.95 -10.23 -2.04
CA LEU A 215 12.08 -11.47 -2.78
C LEU A 215 11.86 -12.63 -1.80
N VAL A 216 10.76 -13.34 -1.97
CA VAL A 216 10.41 -14.52 -1.17
C VAL A 216 10.74 -15.78 -1.96
N PHE A 217 11.49 -16.67 -1.34
CA PHE A 217 11.71 -18.02 -1.86
C PHE A 217 10.40 -18.80 -1.81
N ASN A 218 9.92 -19.22 -2.98
CA ASN A 218 8.78 -20.12 -3.07
C ASN A 218 9.19 -21.55 -2.67
N ALA A 219 8.20 -22.42 -2.40
CA ALA A 219 8.45 -23.81 -2.01
C ALA A 219 9.14 -24.64 -3.12
N GLN A 220 9.10 -24.17 -4.35
CA GLN A 220 9.75 -24.76 -5.52
C GLN A 220 11.22 -24.31 -5.68
N GLY A 221 11.77 -23.55 -4.72
CA GLY A 221 13.14 -23.05 -4.74
C GLY A 221 13.38 -21.87 -5.70
N GLY A 222 12.32 -21.32 -6.30
CA GLY A 222 12.36 -20.11 -7.11
C GLY A 222 12.25 -18.85 -6.26
N LEU A 223 12.97 -17.81 -6.68
CA LEU A 223 12.85 -16.48 -6.09
C LEU A 223 11.62 -15.78 -6.71
N THR A 224 10.59 -15.55 -5.92
CA THR A 224 9.38 -14.84 -6.38
C THR A 224 9.29 -13.51 -5.66
N VAL A 225 8.92 -12.45 -6.38
CA VAL A 225 8.59 -11.17 -5.73
C VAL A 225 7.40 -11.43 -4.82
N LYS A 226 7.56 -11.15 -3.53
CA LYS A 226 6.52 -11.29 -2.51
C LYS A 226 5.27 -10.62 -3.05
N SER A 227 4.18 -11.38 -3.11
CA SER A 227 2.87 -10.81 -3.39
C SER A 227 2.64 -9.71 -2.36
N LEU A 228 2.29 -8.53 -2.85
CA LEU A 228 1.97 -7.34 -2.07
C LEU A 228 0.97 -7.74 -0.98
N ASP A 229 1.47 -7.89 0.25
CA ASP A 229 0.69 -8.42 1.37
C ASP A 229 -0.26 -7.33 1.86
N TRP A 230 -1.56 -7.54 1.61
CA TRP A 230 -2.65 -6.64 2.00
C TRP A 230 -2.71 -6.43 3.51
N HIS A 231 -2.17 -7.38 4.30
CA HIS A 231 -2.18 -7.27 5.75
C HIS A 231 -1.42 -6.04 6.25
N ASN A 232 -0.32 -5.68 5.59
CA ASN A 232 0.48 -4.52 5.98
C ASN A 232 -0.13 -3.19 5.56
N GLU A 233 -1.11 -3.19 4.64
CA GLU A 233 -1.78 -1.96 4.22
C GLU A 233 -2.68 -1.40 5.33
N LYS A 234 -3.35 -2.27 6.09
CA LYS A 234 -4.16 -1.85 7.26
C LYS A 234 -3.30 -1.31 8.41
N LEU A 235 -2.00 -1.62 8.41
CA LEU A 235 -1.05 -1.24 9.45
C LEU A 235 -0.27 0.05 9.13
N ILE A 236 -0.59 0.71 8.01
CA ILE A 236 0.02 2.00 7.67
C ILE A 236 -0.35 3.06 8.73
N SER A 237 0.64 3.83 9.19
CA SER A 237 0.36 4.93 10.10
C SER A 237 -0.44 6.02 9.38
N THR A 238 -1.27 6.78 10.08
CA THR A 238 -2.05 7.89 9.47
C THR A 238 -1.14 8.90 8.76
N VAL A 239 0.04 9.18 9.32
CA VAL A 239 1.01 10.10 8.72
C VAL A 239 1.58 9.53 7.43
N ASP A 240 1.99 8.25 7.44
CA ASP A 240 2.52 7.58 6.25
C ASP A 240 1.44 7.41 5.17
N TRP A 241 0.21 7.14 5.59
CA TRP A 241 -0.95 7.04 4.69
C TRP A 241 -1.19 8.37 3.99
N HIS A 242 -1.18 9.49 4.71
CA HIS A 242 -1.39 10.80 4.12
C HIS A 242 -0.29 11.15 3.10
N ALA A 243 0.98 10.86 3.44
CA ALA A 243 2.09 11.06 2.50
C ALA A 243 1.97 10.16 1.25
N ALA A 244 1.59 8.89 1.44
CA ALA A 244 1.35 7.94 0.35
C ALA A 244 0.18 8.38 -0.54
N ALA A 245 -0.90 8.88 0.05
CA ALA A 245 -2.09 9.39 -0.63
C ALA A 245 -1.74 10.57 -1.55
N ARG A 246 -0.96 11.54 -1.07
CA ARG A 246 -0.46 12.66 -1.90
C ARG A 246 0.40 12.18 -3.06
N ALA A 247 1.29 11.21 -2.82
CA ALA A 247 2.10 10.62 -3.88
C ALA A 247 1.24 9.87 -4.91
N ALA A 248 0.15 9.22 -4.48
CA ALA A 248 -0.79 8.56 -5.37
C ALA A 248 -1.58 9.56 -6.22
N GLU A 249 -2.08 10.65 -5.64
CA GLU A 249 -2.76 11.75 -6.36
C GLU A 249 -1.89 12.30 -7.50
N GLU A 250 -0.63 12.63 -7.21
CA GLU A 250 0.31 13.16 -8.19
C GLU A 250 0.51 12.18 -9.36
N ARG A 251 0.66 10.89 -9.06
CA ARG A 251 0.86 9.86 -10.09
C ARG A 251 -0.38 9.57 -10.90
N ILE A 252 -1.55 9.62 -10.28
CA ILE A 252 -2.83 9.48 -10.98
C ILE A 252 -3.04 10.69 -11.91
N GLY A 253 -2.72 11.90 -11.45
CA GLY A 253 -2.78 13.11 -12.28
C GLY A 253 -1.83 13.02 -13.47
N PHE A 254 -0.60 12.54 -13.24
CA PHE A 254 0.40 12.37 -14.28
C PHE A 254 -0.03 11.35 -15.36
N HIS A 255 -0.58 10.19 -14.97
CA HIS A 255 -0.91 9.11 -15.93
C HIS A 255 -2.34 9.17 -16.48
N HIS A 256 -3.31 9.70 -15.73
CA HIS A 256 -4.75 9.63 -16.07
C HIS A 256 -5.47 10.98 -16.09
N GLY A 257 -4.74 12.07 -15.86
CA GLY A 257 -5.27 13.44 -15.93
C GLY A 257 -5.86 13.95 -14.62
N GLU A 258 -6.00 15.28 -14.57
CA GLU A 258 -6.33 16.03 -13.35
C GLU A 258 -7.68 15.66 -12.75
N ALA A 259 -8.70 15.41 -13.58
CA ALA A 259 -10.03 15.06 -13.10
C ALA A 259 -10.04 13.79 -12.23
N ARG A 260 -9.20 12.79 -12.56
CA ARG A 260 -9.05 11.60 -11.72
C ARG A 260 -8.27 11.89 -10.44
N ALA A 261 -7.22 12.71 -10.52
CA ALA A 261 -6.45 13.11 -9.35
C ALA A 261 -7.34 13.87 -8.34
N GLU A 262 -8.20 14.76 -8.82
CA GLU A 262 -9.16 15.50 -7.99
C GLU A 262 -10.16 14.56 -7.31
N ALA A 263 -10.71 13.57 -8.02
CA ALA A 263 -11.59 12.56 -7.43
C ALA A 263 -10.89 11.77 -6.31
N PHE A 264 -9.62 11.38 -6.51
CA PHE A 264 -8.82 10.74 -5.46
C PHE A 264 -8.53 11.68 -4.29
N ALA A 265 -8.23 12.95 -4.53
CA ALA A 265 -8.02 13.93 -3.46
C ALA A 265 -9.29 14.14 -2.60
N LEU A 266 -10.46 14.19 -3.24
CA LEU A 266 -11.75 14.24 -2.53
C LEU A 266 -11.99 12.97 -1.70
N HIS A 267 -11.71 11.79 -2.27
CA HIS A 267 -11.76 10.52 -1.53
C HIS A 267 -10.83 10.50 -0.32
N HIS A 268 -9.57 10.92 -0.48
CA HIS A 268 -8.63 10.96 0.64
C HIS A 268 -9.08 11.92 1.74
N LYS A 269 -9.71 13.04 1.38
CA LYS A 269 -10.35 13.93 2.35
C LYS A 269 -11.48 13.22 3.10
N LEU A 270 -12.36 12.50 2.39
CA LEU A 270 -13.43 11.70 3.02
C LEU A 270 -12.86 10.64 3.98
N VAL A 271 -11.79 9.95 3.61
CA VAL A 271 -11.12 8.97 4.48
C VAL A 271 -10.57 9.62 5.75
N MET A 272 -9.99 10.83 5.65
CA MET A 272 -9.55 11.58 6.83
C MET A 272 -10.73 12.00 7.73
N ASP A 273 -11.82 12.49 7.13
CA ASP A 273 -13.04 12.85 7.86
C ASP A 273 -13.69 11.63 8.54
N LEU A 274 -13.66 10.47 7.88
CA LEU A 274 -14.06 9.18 8.45
C LEU A 274 -13.13 8.77 9.59
N GLY A 275 -11.82 8.95 9.47
CA GLY A 275 -10.87 8.69 10.54
C GLY A 275 -11.09 9.56 11.79
N CYS A 276 -11.68 10.73 11.63
CA CYS A 276 -12.02 11.63 12.74
C CYS A 276 -13.39 11.31 13.37
N SER A 277 -14.37 10.93 12.56
CA SER A 277 -15.75 10.65 13.00
C SER A 277 -15.95 9.20 13.47
N HIS A 278 -15.15 8.28 12.93
CA HIS A 278 -15.16 6.86 13.21
C HIS A 278 -13.75 6.41 13.66
N ASN A 279 -13.53 5.10 13.79
CA ASN A 279 -12.20 4.55 14.04
C ASN A 279 -11.36 4.58 12.74
N TRP A 280 -10.07 4.90 12.85
CA TRP A 280 -9.11 4.82 11.75
C TRP A 280 -9.12 3.46 11.04
N GLU A 281 -9.35 2.37 11.77
CA GLU A 281 -9.47 1.03 11.18
C GLU A 281 -10.65 0.92 10.18
N ILE A 282 -11.78 1.55 10.49
CA ILE A 282 -12.96 1.61 9.60
C ILE A 282 -12.65 2.47 8.39
N ALA A 283 -12.01 3.62 8.59
CA ALA A 283 -11.60 4.51 7.51
C ALA A 283 -10.62 3.82 6.55
N MET A 284 -9.67 3.04 7.06
CA MET A 284 -8.74 2.27 6.26
C MET A 284 -9.39 1.14 5.48
N GLU A 285 -10.34 0.41 6.09
CA GLU A 285 -11.09 -0.61 5.36
C GLU A 285 -11.91 0.00 4.22
N TYR A 286 -12.53 1.15 4.49
CA TYR A 286 -13.28 1.90 3.48
C TYR A 286 -12.37 2.36 2.34
N ASP A 287 -11.21 2.94 2.66
CA ASP A 287 -10.21 3.34 1.67
C ASP A 287 -9.78 2.18 0.77
N ILE A 288 -9.41 1.05 1.36
CA ILE A 288 -8.97 -0.15 0.62
C ILE A 288 -10.09 -0.63 -0.31
N GLN A 289 -11.30 -0.83 0.22
CA GLN A 289 -12.43 -1.32 -0.60
C GLN A 289 -12.76 -0.38 -1.75
N GLN A 290 -12.81 0.93 -1.52
CA GLN A 290 -13.12 1.89 -2.59
C GLN A 290 -12.02 1.92 -3.67
N ARG A 291 -10.74 1.86 -3.29
CA ARG A 291 -9.63 1.78 -4.24
C ARG A 291 -9.62 0.46 -5.03
N GLU A 292 -10.01 -0.66 -4.41
CA GLU A 292 -10.18 -1.94 -5.09
C GLU A 292 -11.31 -1.90 -6.12
N VAL A 293 -12.46 -1.33 -5.75
CA VAL A 293 -13.60 -1.17 -6.66
C VAL A 293 -13.21 -0.31 -7.87
N VAL A 294 -12.47 0.77 -7.68
CA VAL A 294 -11.95 1.60 -8.78
C VAL A 294 -10.97 0.87 -9.68
N ALA A 295 -10.09 0.06 -9.10
CA ALA A 295 -9.15 -0.74 -9.89
C ALA A 295 -9.87 -1.77 -10.77
N LEU A 296 -11.02 -2.30 -10.31
CA LEU A 296 -11.87 -3.22 -11.08
C LEU A 296 -12.78 -2.49 -12.08
N ASN A 297 -13.29 -1.33 -11.70
CA ASN A 297 -14.16 -0.49 -12.51
C ASN A 297 -13.63 0.94 -12.56
N PRO A 298 -12.84 1.28 -13.60
CA PRO A 298 -12.27 2.62 -13.74
C PRO A 298 -13.27 3.76 -13.94
N SER A 299 -14.56 3.46 -14.06
CA SER A 299 -15.66 4.44 -14.15
C SER A 299 -16.34 4.71 -12.80
N HIS A 300 -15.93 4.03 -11.74
CA HIS A 300 -16.45 4.24 -10.39
C HIS A 300 -16.04 5.62 -9.86
N ASP A 301 -17.01 6.35 -9.33
CA ASP A 301 -16.81 7.69 -8.78
C ASP A 301 -16.41 7.62 -7.31
N LEU A 302 -15.21 8.11 -7.01
CA LEU A 302 -14.66 8.19 -5.66
C LEU A 302 -14.93 9.53 -4.95
N SER A 303 -15.46 10.52 -5.67
CA SER A 303 -15.60 11.88 -5.12
C SER A 303 -16.66 11.99 -4.02
N SER A 304 -17.52 10.98 -3.88
CA SER A 304 -18.64 10.95 -2.95
C SER A 304 -18.55 9.80 -1.94
N LEU A 305 -19.19 9.99 -0.78
CA LEU A 305 -19.22 8.98 0.27
C LEU A 305 -20.24 7.88 -0.08
N ASP A 306 -19.75 6.65 -0.21
CA ASP A 306 -20.59 5.46 -0.34
C ASP A 306 -21.09 5.01 1.04
N LEU A 307 -22.29 5.47 1.40
CA LEU A 307 -22.94 5.12 2.67
C LEU A 307 -23.25 3.62 2.79
N ALA A 308 -23.47 2.91 1.68
CA ALA A 308 -23.74 1.48 1.72
C ALA A 308 -22.47 0.71 2.09
N ALA A 309 -21.34 1.02 1.45
CA ALA A 309 -20.04 0.44 1.80
C ALA A 309 -19.67 0.76 3.25
N LEU A 310 -19.80 2.02 3.67
CA LEU A 310 -19.51 2.41 5.06
C LEU A 310 -20.38 1.64 6.07
N THR A 311 -21.68 1.47 5.79
CA THR A 311 -22.60 0.72 6.65
C THR A 311 -22.18 -0.74 6.75
N ILE A 312 -21.84 -1.37 5.62
CA ILE A 312 -21.38 -2.77 5.59
C ILE A 312 -20.12 -2.91 6.44
N ILE A 313 -19.13 -2.03 6.27
CA ILE A 313 -17.88 -2.08 7.03
C ILE A 313 -18.14 -1.85 8.54
N ALA A 314 -18.94 -0.84 8.88
CA ALA A 314 -19.20 -0.48 10.28
C ALA A 314 -20.05 -1.51 11.02
N THR A 315 -20.90 -2.25 10.32
CA THR A 315 -21.75 -3.31 10.89
C THR A 315 -21.13 -4.69 10.79
N HIS A 316 -20.08 -4.87 9.96
CA HIS A 316 -19.38 -6.13 9.89
C HIS A 316 -18.84 -6.43 11.28
N PRO A 317 -19.22 -7.55 11.91
CA PRO A 317 -18.64 -7.92 13.19
C PRO A 317 -17.14 -7.97 12.93
N VAL A 318 -16.38 -7.13 13.66
CA VAL A 318 -14.93 -7.20 13.66
C VAL A 318 -14.63 -8.55 14.28
N SER A 319 -14.66 -9.59 13.44
CA SER A 319 -14.05 -10.87 13.69
C SER A 319 -12.59 -10.50 13.69
N HIS A 320 -12.12 -10.00 14.83
CA HIS A 320 -10.73 -9.82 15.08
C HIS A 320 -10.14 -11.17 14.72
N ASN A 321 -9.47 -11.22 13.57
CA ASN A 321 -8.54 -12.27 13.20
C ASN A 321 -7.35 -12.18 14.18
N THR A 322 -7.63 -12.20 15.49
CA THR A 322 -6.97 -13.13 16.39
C THR A 322 -7.10 -14.49 15.72
N THR A 323 -6.23 -14.73 14.75
CA THR A 323 -5.74 -16.04 14.41
C THR A 323 -5.54 -16.69 15.78
N PRO A 324 -6.36 -17.69 16.16
CA PRO A 324 -6.10 -18.40 17.39
C PRO A 324 -4.67 -18.87 17.21
N SER A 325 -3.74 -18.28 17.96
CA SER A 325 -2.35 -18.68 17.94
C SER A 325 -2.40 -20.14 18.35
N SER A 326 -2.40 -21.03 17.35
CA SER A 326 -2.56 -22.46 17.54
C SER A 326 -1.20 -22.97 17.98
N SER A 327 -0.75 -22.50 19.14
CA SER A 327 0.21 -23.25 19.91
C SER A 327 -0.49 -24.54 20.30
N LEU A 328 -0.26 -25.61 19.51
CA LEU A 328 -0.44 -26.97 19.99
C LEU A 328 0.21 -27.07 21.38
N PRO A 329 -0.43 -27.73 22.37
CA PRO A 329 0.19 -27.99 23.66
C PRO A 329 1.29 -29.04 23.49
N LYS A 330 2.47 -28.62 23.01
CA LYS A 330 3.68 -29.42 23.04
C LYS A 330 4.25 -29.33 24.46
N ARG A 331 4.01 -30.41 25.21
CA ARG A 331 4.62 -30.79 26.50
C ARG A 331 5.83 -29.93 26.88
N SER A 332 5.65 -29.10 27.89
CA SER A 332 6.64 -28.15 28.41
C SER A 332 7.89 -28.85 28.95
N ALA A 333 9.06 -28.46 28.45
CA ALA A 333 10.25 -28.25 29.27
C ALA A 333 10.16 -26.84 29.89
N PRO A 334 10.72 -26.58 31.09
CA PRO A 334 10.59 -25.30 31.77
C PRO A 334 11.54 -24.29 31.12
N ALA A 335 10.99 -23.46 30.23
CA ALA A 335 11.69 -22.37 29.57
C ALA A 335 10.82 -21.10 29.60
N GLU A 336 11.50 -19.98 29.70
CA GLU A 336 11.02 -18.72 30.24
C GLU A 336 10.00 -18.00 29.35
N SER A 337 8.99 -17.47 30.04
CA SER A 337 7.85 -16.73 29.51
C SER A 337 8.30 -15.39 28.92
N SER A 338 8.12 -15.23 27.62
CA SER A 338 8.18 -13.95 26.91
C SER A 338 6.76 -13.56 26.50
N ALA A 339 6.18 -12.63 27.24
CA ALA A 339 4.89 -12.02 26.94
C ALA A 339 5.09 -10.63 26.33
N GLN A 340 4.39 -10.40 25.23
CA GLN A 340 4.31 -9.17 24.48
C GLN A 340 3.56 -8.06 25.24
N PHE A 341 4.27 -6.95 25.34
CA PHE A 341 3.90 -5.55 25.48
C PHE A 341 2.50 -5.13 24.98
N PRO A 342 1.59 -4.68 25.86
CA PRO A 342 0.80 -3.48 25.59
C PRO A 342 1.67 -2.24 25.82
N ARG A 343 1.65 -1.27 24.90
CA ARG A 343 2.31 0.04 25.06
C ARG A 343 1.62 0.88 26.15
N LYS A 344 1.73 0.43 27.40
CA LYS A 344 1.73 1.33 28.56
C LYS A 344 3.11 1.96 28.59
N HIS A 345 3.21 3.25 28.90
CA HIS A 345 4.50 3.88 29.20
C HIS A 345 5.34 2.90 30.02
N PHE A 346 6.40 2.36 29.43
CA PHE A 346 7.34 1.49 30.12
C PHE A 346 8.01 2.37 31.15
N ARG A 347 7.39 2.46 32.33
CA ARG A 347 8.10 2.70 33.56
C ARG A 347 9.08 1.54 33.60
N SER A 348 10.31 1.79 33.17
CA SER A 348 11.38 0.82 33.18
C SER A 348 11.62 0.47 34.63
N HIS A 349 10.99 -0.61 35.09
CA HIS A 349 11.26 -1.17 36.39
C HIS A 349 12.72 -1.59 36.40
N CYS A 350 13.45 -1.19 37.45
CA CYS A 350 14.80 -1.64 37.66
C CYS A 350 14.80 -3.17 37.69
N PHE A 351 15.54 -3.79 36.77
CA PHE A 351 15.62 -5.25 36.64
C PHE A 351 16.07 -5.96 37.92
N TRP A 352 16.72 -5.23 38.83
CA TRP A 352 17.25 -5.80 40.06
C TRP A 352 16.19 -5.84 41.14
N CYS A 353 15.56 -4.71 41.49
CA CYS A 353 14.61 -4.65 42.61
C CYS A 353 13.13 -4.51 42.22
N GLY A 354 12.83 -4.25 40.94
CA GLY A 354 11.47 -4.04 40.44
C GLY A 354 10.91 -2.63 40.66
N GLY A 355 11.65 -1.74 41.33
CA GLY A 355 11.24 -0.36 41.53
C GLY A 355 11.24 0.45 40.23
N SER A 356 10.28 1.36 40.04
CA SER A 356 10.13 2.16 38.81
C SER A 356 10.98 3.43 38.76
N ASP A 357 11.74 3.73 39.81
CA ASP A 357 12.22 5.11 40.05
C ASP A 357 13.75 5.26 39.96
N HIS A 358 14.46 4.27 39.43
CA HIS A 358 15.91 4.36 39.23
C HIS A 358 16.40 3.44 38.10
N PHE A 359 17.57 3.79 37.55
CA PHE A 359 18.27 2.95 36.59
C PHE A 359 18.98 1.77 37.30
N PRO A 360 19.20 0.64 36.61
CA PRO A 360 19.89 -0.52 37.20
C PRO A 360 21.26 -0.22 37.83
N ALA A 361 21.97 0.78 37.31
CA ALA A 361 23.27 1.20 37.85
C ALA A 361 23.18 1.88 39.23
N ASP A 362 22.05 2.50 39.56
CA ASP A 362 21.82 3.22 40.82
C ASP A 362 21.03 2.37 41.84
N CYS A 363 20.80 1.10 41.54
CA CYS A 363 20.03 0.21 42.40
C CYS A 363 20.82 -0.16 43.67
N LYS A 364 20.27 0.19 44.84
CA LYS A 364 20.86 -0.14 46.15
C LYS A 364 20.38 -1.47 46.75
N ALA A 365 19.61 -2.26 45.99
CA ALA A 365 19.10 -3.54 46.49
C ALA A 365 20.21 -4.59 46.52
N GLU A 366 20.40 -5.23 47.68
CA GLU A 366 21.38 -6.31 47.88
C GLU A 366 20.89 -7.66 47.32
N VAL A 367 19.60 -7.78 47.06
CA VAL A 367 18.94 -9.00 46.59
C VAL A 367 17.99 -8.64 45.44
N THR A 368 18.07 -9.42 44.38
CA THR A 368 17.16 -9.32 43.23
C THR A 368 15.75 -9.77 43.58
N ILE A 369 14.74 -9.42 42.78
CA ILE A 369 13.35 -9.91 42.94
C ILE A 369 13.30 -11.45 43.04
N SER A 370 14.21 -12.15 42.36
CA SER A 370 14.32 -13.61 42.40
C SER A 370 15.04 -14.16 43.64
N GLY A 371 15.34 -13.33 44.65
CA GLY A 371 16.01 -13.75 45.89
C GLY A 371 17.51 -13.99 45.75
N LYS A 372 18.12 -13.67 44.59
CA LYS A 372 19.55 -13.88 44.34
C LYS A 372 20.35 -12.62 44.71
N PRO A 373 21.53 -12.75 45.32
CA PRO A 373 22.39 -11.59 45.62
C PRO A 373 22.76 -10.88 44.32
N THR A 374 22.71 -9.54 44.33
CA THR A 374 23.03 -8.72 43.16
C THR A 374 24.52 -8.87 42.79
N ALA A 375 24.79 -9.17 41.53
CA ALA A 375 26.16 -9.22 41.04
C ALA A 375 26.78 -7.83 41.15
N LYS A 376 27.91 -7.70 41.84
CA LYS A 376 28.67 -6.45 41.90
C LYS A 376 29.11 -6.12 40.48
N LEU A 377 28.44 -5.15 39.85
CA LEU A 377 28.95 -4.55 38.62
C LEU A 377 30.35 -4.03 38.94
N ALA A 378 31.34 -4.52 38.21
CA ALA A 378 32.70 -4.00 38.33
C ALA A 378 32.61 -2.48 38.19
N PRO A 379 33.30 -1.69 39.05
CA PRO A 379 33.29 -0.24 38.93
C PRO A 379 33.81 0.10 37.53
N SER A 380 32.86 0.39 36.63
CA SER A 380 33.16 0.74 35.25
C SER A 380 34.13 1.90 35.31
N ALA A 381 35.29 1.73 34.67
CA ALA A 381 36.26 2.78 34.47
C ALA A 381 35.49 4.03 34.04
N LYS A 382 35.63 5.10 34.84
CA LYS A 382 35.14 6.43 34.46
C LYS A 382 35.60 6.69 33.04
N THR A 383 34.68 6.64 32.08
CA THR A 383 34.84 7.28 30.80
C THR A 383 34.97 8.76 31.13
N SER A 384 36.21 9.22 31.25
CA SER A 384 36.54 10.63 31.30
C SER A 384 35.77 11.30 30.18
N ALA A 385 35.00 12.31 30.54
CA ALA A 385 34.39 13.23 29.61
C ALA A 385 35.42 13.57 28.53
N ILE A 386 35.11 13.26 27.27
CA ILE A 386 35.78 13.87 26.13
C ILE A 386 35.29 15.32 26.14
N THR A 387 35.96 16.12 26.96
CA THR A 387 36.03 17.56 26.79
C THR A 387 36.79 17.76 25.49
N VAL A 388 36.09 18.11 24.42
CA VAL A 388 36.69 18.57 23.17
C VAL A 388 37.52 19.82 23.51
N PRO A 389 38.86 19.80 23.39
CA PRO A 389 39.62 21.02 23.49
C PRO A 389 39.50 21.74 22.15
N THR A 390 38.83 22.89 22.16
CA THR A 390 38.98 23.93 21.13
C THR A 390 40.43 24.41 21.20
N SER A 391 41.32 23.75 20.46
CA SER A 391 42.67 24.21 20.22
C SER A 391 42.71 24.82 18.83
N MET A 392 42.78 26.15 18.77
CA MET A 392 43.18 26.86 17.56
C MET A 392 44.68 26.61 17.36
N VAL A 393 45.02 25.68 16.47
CA VAL A 393 46.35 25.61 15.87
C VAL A 393 46.20 26.00 14.40
N ALA A 394 46.61 27.22 14.09
CA ALA A 394 46.81 27.68 12.73
C ALA A 394 47.98 26.89 12.12
N VAL A 395 47.67 25.85 11.34
CA VAL A 395 48.64 25.22 10.43
C VAL A 395 48.52 25.95 9.10
N SER A 396 49.48 26.84 8.84
CA SER A 396 49.71 27.43 7.53
C SER A 396 50.34 26.35 6.63
N VAL A 397 49.51 25.70 5.81
CA VAL A 397 50.00 24.86 4.71
C VAL A 397 50.01 25.74 3.45
N GLY A 398 51.21 25.98 2.93
CA GLY A 398 51.42 26.72 1.69
C GLY A 398 50.65 26.07 0.54
N SER A 399 49.77 26.86 -0.07
CA SER A 399 49.13 26.51 -1.34
C SER A 399 50.16 26.53 -2.46
N PRO A 400 50.36 25.45 -3.23
CA PRO A 400 50.97 25.57 -4.53
C PRO A 400 49.96 26.24 -5.47
N ALA A 401 50.34 27.40 -5.99
CA ALA A 401 49.63 28.09 -7.06
C ALA A 401 49.63 27.19 -8.31
N MET A 402 48.50 26.52 -8.56
CA MET A 402 48.23 25.88 -9.84
C MET A 402 47.47 26.88 -10.70
N ALA A 403 48.13 27.33 -11.76
CA ALA A 403 47.57 28.19 -12.78
C ALA A 403 46.31 27.55 -13.37
N LEU A 404 45.19 28.27 -13.31
CA LEU A 404 43.99 27.95 -14.06
C LEU A 404 44.30 28.13 -15.55
N GLU A 405 44.46 27.02 -16.26
CA GLU A 405 44.45 27.00 -17.72
C GLU A 405 43.00 27.16 -18.19
N ALA A 406 42.74 28.19 -18.99
CA ALA A 406 41.42 28.55 -19.48
C ALA A 406 40.86 27.44 -20.39
N ALA A 407 39.77 26.79 -19.93
CA ALA A 407 39.02 25.85 -20.74
C ALA A 407 38.42 26.56 -21.96
N LYS A 408 38.81 26.09 -23.16
CA LYS A 408 38.21 26.49 -24.44
C LYS A 408 36.71 26.21 -24.43
N SER A 409 35.92 27.25 -24.70
CA SER A 409 34.48 27.14 -24.88
C SER A 409 34.17 26.23 -26.07
N MET A 410 33.43 25.17 -25.81
CA MET A 410 32.89 24.28 -26.85
C MET A 410 31.82 25.05 -27.65
N PRO A 411 31.83 25.03 -29.00
CA PRO A 411 30.85 25.75 -29.79
C PRO A 411 29.46 25.10 -29.70
N ASP A 412 28.46 25.96 -29.52
CA ASP A 412 27.04 25.62 -29.44
C ASP A 412 26.54 25.01 -30.77
N PRO A 413 26.00 23.77 -30.76
CA PRO A 413 25.50 23.09 -31.96
C PRO A 413 24.18 23.67 -32.52
N ARG A 414 23.63 24.73 -31.94
CA ARG A 414 22.34 25.31 -32.37
C ARG A 414 22.44 26.50 -33.34
N ARG A 415 23.56 26.69 -34.03
CA ARG A 415 23.60 27.65 -35.16
C ARG A 415 22.84 27.10 -36.37
N VAL A 416 21.54 27.42 -36.36
CA VAL A 416 20.57 27.26 -37.44
C VAL A 416 21.07 27.94 -38.71
N VAL A 417 20.96 27.19 -39.79
CA VAL A 417 21.29 27.53 -41.17
C VAL A 417 20.42 28.70 -41.67
N THR A 418 21.06 29.60 -42.39
CA THR A 418 20.50 30.76 -43.11
C THR A 418 19.34 30.38 -44.05
N PRO A 419 18.30 31.22 -44.23
CA PRO A 419 17.32 31.03 -45.29
C PRO A 419 17.95 31.30 -46.65
N LEU A 420 17.65 30.45 -47.64
CA LEU A 420 17.93 30.73 -49.05
C LEU A 420 17.11 31.93 -49.53
N ASP A 421 17.76 32.81 -50.27
CA ASP A 421 17.12 33.84 -51.10
C ASP A 421 16.21 33.21 -52.17
N PRO A 422 15.01 33.75 -52.41
CA PRO A 422 14.20 33.42 -53.57
C PRO A 422 14.53 34.33 -54.76
N ASP A 423 14.90 33.73 -55.90
CA ASP A 423 14.74 34.30 -57.24
C ASP A 423 13.29 34.13 -57.74
#